data_AF-A0A529LTJ0-F1
#
_entry.id   AF-A0A529LTJ0-F1
#
_cell.length_a   1.000
_cell.length_b   1.000
_cell.length_c   1.000
_cell.angle_alpha   90.00
_cell.angle_beta   90.00
_cell.angle_gamma   90.00
#
_symmetry.space_group_name_H-M   'P 1'
#
loop_
_entity.id
_entity.type
_entity.pdbx_description
1 polymer ?
#
loop_
_entity_poly.entity_id
_entity_poly.type
_entity_poly.pdbx_seq_one_letter_code
_entity_poly.pdbx_strand_id
1 'polypeptide(L)'
;MKCTVLDCLPVFIARRIPFVTFKLLNTAGVLVHQTYNQLMPETAAEIVNLVRHKDMLGYHDIRLGNNPDTRLLKFITTDMMNVALEAREKFEHYKDLLAEFGSGIIPYHVFAAKIRRRSKGQKEENDWPEEEEPDLFD
;
A
#
# COMPACT_ATOMS: atom_id res chain seq x y z
N MET A 1 -2.37 1.99 15.22
CA MET A 1 -1.59 2.67 14.15
C MET A 1 -1.16 4.05 14.64
N LYS A 2 0.12 4.43 14.59
CA LYS A 2 0.58 5.71 15.18
C LYS A 2 -0.02 6.95 14.51
N CYS A 3 -0.25 6.89 13.20
CA CYS A 3 -0.79 8.00 12.39
C CYS A 3 -2.20 8.44 12.81
N THR A 4 -3.04 7.51 13.28
CA THR A 4 -4.39 7.84 13.75
C THR A 4 -4.38 8.61 15.08
N VAL A 5 -3.37 8.37 15.93
CA VAL A 5 -3.16 9.08 17.20
C VAL A 5 -2.55 10.46 16.98
N LEU A 6 -1.58 10.55 16.07
CA LEU A 6 -0.89 11.80 15.71
C LEU A 6 -1.66 12.67 14.72
N ASP A 7 -2.81 12.19 14.25
CA ASP A 7 -3.66 12.84 13.26
C ASP A 7 -2.90 13.27 11.98
N CYS A 8 -2.00 12.41 11.52
CA CYS A 8 -1.18 12.64 10.33
C CYS A 8 -1.50 11.63 9.22
N LEU A 9 -1.29 12.04 7.97
CA LEU A 9 -1.54 11.15 6.83
C LEU A 9 -0.60 9.95 6.86
N PRO A 10 -1.14 8.74 6.74
CA PRO A 10 -0.30 7.56 6.69
C PRO A 10 0.33 7.40 5.31
N VAL A 11 1.64 7.18 5.30
CA VAL A 11 2.43 6.90 4.11
C VAL A 11 3.00 5.49 4.24
N PHE A 12 2.77 4.66 3.23
CA PHE A 12 3.24 3.28 3.17
C PHE A 12 4.17 3.08 1.98
N ILE A 13 5.45 2.86 2.27
CA ILE A 13 6.51 2.65 1.28
C ILE A 13 7.04 1.22 1.45
N ALA A 14 6.86 0.37 0.44
CA ALA A 14 7.32 -1.02 0.51
C ALA A 14 7.67 -1.59 -0.87
N ARG A 15 8.37 -2.72 -0.90
CA ARG A 15 8.71 -3.42 -2.14
C ARG A 15 7.61 -4.40 -2.55
N ARG A 16 7.26 -4.42 -3.84
CA ARG A 16 6.34 -5.41 -4.45
C ARG A 16 5.01 -5.54 -3.70
N ILE A 17 4.30 -4.43 -3.53
CA ILE A 17 2.99 -4.40 -2.87
C ILE A 17 1.96 -5.09 -3.77
N PRO A 18 1.20 -6.10 -3.28
CA PRO A 18 0.13 -6.72 -4.05
C PRO A 18 -0.94 -5.70 -4.44
N PHE A 19 -1.51 -5.85 -5.64
CA PHE A 19 -2.54 -4.93 -6.14
C PHE A 19 -3.73 -4.79 -5.17
N VAL A 20 -4.16 -5.90 -4.57
CA VAL A 20 -5.27 -5.89 -3.59
C VAL A 20 -4.97 -5.00 -2.39
N THR A 21 -3.75 -5.03 -1.87
CA THR A 21 -3.28 -4.19 -0.76
C THR A 21 -3.18 -2.74 -1.21
N PHE A 22 -2.63 -2.49 -2.40
CA PHE A 22 -2.55 -1.15 -2.97
C PHE A 22 -3.94 -0.52 -3.11
N LYS A 23 -4.91 -1.24 -3.69
CA LYS A 23 -6.28 -0.76 -3.86
C LYS A 23 -6.95 -0.47 -2.51
N LEU A 24 -6.88 -1.44 -1.57
CA LEU A 24 -7.50 -1.32 -0.25
C LEU A 24 -6.99 -0.11 0.53
N LEU A 25 -5.66 0.05 0.61
CA LEU A 25 -5.03 1.12 1.39
C LEU A 25 -5.24 2.50 0.75
N ASN A 26 -5.20 2.61 -0.58
CA ASN A 26 -5.53 3.87 -1.26
C ASN A 26 -7.00 4.26 -1.05
N THR A 27 -7.93 3.31 -1.04
CA THR A 27 -9.34 3.58 -0.71
C THR A 27 -9.47 4.16 0.70
N ALA A 28 -8.70 3.64 1.66
CA ALA A 28 -8.67 4.12 3.04
C ALA A 28 -7.90 5.44 3.26
N GLY A 29 -7.40 6.10 2.21
CA GLY A 29 -6.65 7.35 2.31
C GLY A 29 -5.19 7.20 2.73
N VAL A 30 -4.62 6.00 2.60
CA VAL A 30 -3.18 5.77 2.80
C VAL A 30 -2.44 6.07 1.51
N LEU A 31 -1.39 6.90 1.60
CA LEU A 31 -0.51 7.20 0.47
C LEU A 31 0.46 6.05 0.28
N VAL A 32 0.35 5.33 -0.85
CA VAL A 32 1.14 4.13 -1.11
C VAL A 32 2.18 4.37 -2.20
N HIS A 33 3.45 4.07 -1.89
CA HIS A 33 4.53 4.02 -2.88
C HIS A 33 5.17 2.63 -2.88
N GLN A 34 5.42 2.10 -4.07
CA GLN A 34 6.09 0.82 -4.24
C GLN A 34 7.46 0.98 -4.86
N THR A 35 8.45 0.31 -4.27
CA THR A 35 9.77 0.14 -4.87
C THR A 35 9.85 -1.21 -5.57
N TYR A 36 10.65 -1.29 -6.63
CA TYR A 36 10.95 -2.55 -7.32
C TYR A 36 12.36 -3.05 -7.01
N ASN A 37 13.24 -2.12 -6.66
CA ASN A 37 14.64 -2.41 -6.39
C ASN A 37 14.83 -3.06 -5.03
N GLN A 38 15.68 -4.08 -4.97
CA GLN A 38 16.16 -4.65 -3.73
C GLN A 38 17.52 -4.04 -3.39
N LEU A 39 17.57 -3.26 -2.30
CA LEU A 39 18.80 -2.60 -1.86
C LEU A 39 19.66 -3.58 -1.06
N MET A 40 20.95 -3.63 -1.37
CA MET A 40 21.96 -4.43 -0.71
C MET A 40 23.10 -3.52 -0.20
N PRO A 41 23.72 -3.86 0.94
CA PRO A 41 24.83 -3.07 1.47
C PRO A 41 26.02 -3.10 0.51
N GLU A 42 26.83 -2.04 0.51
CA GLU A 42 28.02 -1.94 -0.36
C GLU A 42 29.03 -3.07 -0.10
N THR A 43 29.09 -3.59 1.12
CA THR A 43 29.93 -4.74 1.50
C THR A 43 29.56 -6.02 0.77
N ALA A 44 28.37 -6.11 0.16
CA ALA A 44 27.92 -7.28 -0.59
C ALA A 44 28.16 -7.15 -2.11
N ALA A 45 28.99 -6.21 -2.56
CA ALA A 45 29.19 -5.90 -3.99
C ALA A 45 29.56 -7.13 -4.85
N GLU A 46 30.46 -7.98 -4.37
CA GLU A 46 30.91 -9.18 -5.10
C GLU A 46 29.75 -10.14 -5.36
N ILE A 47 28.97 -10.44 -4.32
CA ILE A 47 27.80 -11.33 -4.40
C ILE A 47 26.75 -10.73 -5.33
N VAL A 48 26.47 -9.42 -5.19
CA VAL A 48 25.49 -8.73 -6.03
C VAL A 48 25.87 -8.78 -7.50
N ASN A 49 27.14 -8.56 -7.84
CA ASN A 49 27.61 -8.63 -9.22
C ASN A 49 27.46 -10.05 -9.80
N LEU A 50 27.71 -11.08 -8.99
CA LEU A 50 27.52 -12.47 -9.38
C LEU A 50 26.05 -12.79 -9.64
N VAL A 51 25.14 -12.50 -8.70
CA VAL A 51 23.72 -12.87 -8.82
C VAL A 51 22.96 -12.02 -9.85
N ARG A 52 23.47 -10.84 -10.21
CA ARG A 52 22.95 -10.00 -11.30
C ARG A 52 23.26 -10.57 -12.68
N HIS A 53 24.28 -11.42 -12.80
CA HIS A 53 24.68 -11.97 -14.07
C HIS A 53 23.57 -12.86 -14.66
N LYS A 54 23.33 -12.73 -15.96
CA LYS A 54 22.25 -13.46 -16.67
C LYS A 54 22.42 -14.98 -16.61
N ASP A 55 23.66 -15.46 -16.53
CA ASP A 55 24.00 -16.88 -16.47
C ASP A 55 23.95 -17.43 -15.03
N MET A 56 23.62 -16.59 -14.05
CA MET A 56 23.44 -16.96 -12.64
C MET A 56 21.95 -16.87 -12.27
N LEU A 57 21.59 -16.01 -11.32
CA LEU A 57 20.19 -15.83 -10.88
C LEU A 57 19.44 -14.75 -11.67
N GLY A 58 20.15 -13.93 -12.47
CA GLY A 58 19.53 -12.90 -13.30
C GLY A 58 18.77 -11.83 -12.51
N TYR A 59 19.14 -11.56 -11.26
CA TYR A 59 18.44 -10.60 -10.40
C TYR A 59 18.77 -9.14 -10.79
N HIS A 60 18.16 -8.68 -11.88
CA HIS A 60 18.38 -7.35 -12.45
C HIS A 60 17.84 -6.20 -11.59
N ASP A 61 16.98 -6.46 -10.60
CA ASP A 61 16.38 -5.46 -9.71
C ASP A 61 17.21 -5.21 -8.43
N ILE A 62 18.33 -5.91 -8.22
CA ILE A 62 19.21 -5.63 -7.09
C ILE A 62 20.04 -4.36 -7.34
N ARG A 63 20.17 -3.51 -6.32
CA ARG A 63 20.98 -2.30 -6.33
C ARG A 63 21.89 -2.28 -5.10
N LEU A 64 23.08 -1.71 -5.25
CA LEU A 64 24.03 -1.50 -4.16
C LEU A 64 23.81 -0.13 -3.52
N GLY A 65 24.01 -0.07 -2.20
CA GLY A 65 23.91 1.14 -1.41
C GLY A 65 22.47 1.49 -1.01
N ASN A 66 22.34 2.64 -0.35
CA ASN A 66 21.10 3.11 0.27
C ASN A 66 20.51 4.35 -0.41
N ASN A 67 21.00 4.71 -1.60
CA ASN A 67 20.52 5.89 -2.29
C ASN A 67 19.08 5.67 -2.75
N PRO A 68 18.16 6.61 -2.45
CA PRO A 68 16.77 6.51 -2.90
C PRO A 68 16.72 6.58 -4.43
N ASP A 69 15.84 5.79 -5.03
CA ASP A 69 15.63 5.87 -6.48
C ASP A 69 14.87 7.14 -6.87
N THR A 70 14.97 7.52 -8.16
CA THR A 70 14.34 8.73 -8.69
C THR A 70 12.82 8.75 -8.50
N ARG A 71 12.17 7.58 -8.47
CA ARG A 71 10.72 7.48 -8.28
C ARG A 71 10.33 7.77 -6.84
N LEU A 72 11.08 7.25 -5.88
CA LEU A 72 10.90 7.53 -4.47
C LEU A 72 11.14 9.01 -4.16
N LEU A 73 12.20 9.59 -4.73
CA LEU A 73 12.47 11.01 -4.61
C LEU A 73 11.30 11.85 -5.13
N LYS A 74 10.86 11.59 -6.37
CA LYS A 74 9.71 12.30 -6.96
C LYS A 74 8.44 12.16 -6.12
N PHE A 75 8.20 10.95 -5.58
CA PHE A 75 7.05 10.70 -4.72
C PHE A 75 7.09 11.59 -3.47
N ILE A 76 8.21 11.59 -2.73
CA ILE A 76 8.35 12.34 -1.48
C ILE A 76 8.31 13.85 -1.73
N THR A 77 8.97 14.35 -2.78
CA THR A 77 9.13 15.79 -3.00
C THR A 77 7.96 16.44 -3.71
N THR A 78 7.17 15.68 -4.47
CA THR A 78 6.20 16.25 -5.40
C THR A 78 4.87 15.52 -5.36
N ASP A 79 4.84 14.23 -5.72
CA ASP A 79 3.57 13.55 -5.96
C ASP A 79 2.74 13.44 -4.68
N MET A 80 3.38 13.17 -3.54
CA MET A 80 2.72 13.03 -2.24
C MET A 80 1.95 14.29 -1.84
N MET A 81 2.51 15.49 -2.08
CA MET A 81 1.87 16.76 -1.72
C MET A 81 0.67 17.06 -2.61
N ASN A 82 0.74 16.70 -3.89
CA ASN A 82 -0.34 16.96 -4.85
C ASN A 82 -1.63 16.19 -4.51
N VAL A 83 -1.50 15.02 -3.90
CA VAL A 83 -2.65 14.14 -3.57
C VAL A 83 -2.99 14.15 -2.07
N ALA A 84 -2.25 14.90 -1.26
CA ALA A 84 -2.39 14.90 0.20
C ALA A 84 -3.78 15.33 0.67
N LEU A 85 -4.39 16.34 0.02
CA LEU A 85 -5.71 16.84 0.41
C LEU A 85 -6.81 15.80 0.17
N GLU A 86 -6.83 15.19 -1.02
CA GLU A 86 -7.79 14.11 -1.34
C GLU A 86 -7.59 12.90 -0.42
N ALA A 87 -6.33 12.53 -0.17
CA ALA A 87 -6.01 11.44 0.76
C ALA A 87 -6.45 11.75 2.18
N ARG A 88 -6.43 13.03 2.61
CA ARG A 88 -6.90 13.44 3.93
C ARG A 88 -8.40 13.26 4.10
N GLU A 89 -9.20 13.60 3.11
CA GLU A 89 -10.64 13.37 3.15
C GLU A 89 -10.97 11.89 3.31
N LYS A 90 -10.30 11.04 2.51
CA LYS A 90 -10.42 9.58 2.63
C LYS A 90 -9.94 9.08 3.99
N PHE A 91 -8.80 9.57 4.47
CA PHE A 91 -8.24 9.15 5.75
C PHE A 91 -9.20 9.42 6.89
N GLU A 92 -9.80 10.61 6.97
CA GLU A 92 -10.81 10.92 8.00
C GLU A 92 -12.03 10.01 7.88
N HIS A 93 -12.49 9.74 6.66
CA HIS A 93 -13.66 8.89 6.43
C HIS A 93 -13.45 7.42 6.84
N TYR A 94 -12.21 6.92 6.82
CA TYR A 94 -11.85 5.53 7.16
C TYR A 94 -11.01 5.41 8.44
N LYS A 95 -10.84 6.50 9.20
CA LYS A 95 -9.90 6.61 10.33
C LYS A 95 -10.19 5.63 11.46
N ASP A 96 -11.46 5.41 11.75
CA ASP A 96 -11.97 4.43 12.71
C ASP A 96 -11.53 3.00 12.33
N LEU A 97 -11.74 2.59 11.08
CA LEU A 97 -11.37 1.25 10.60
C LEU A 97 -9.85 1.05 10.60
N LEU A 98 -9.10 2.09 10.21
CA LEU A 98 -7.63 2.07 10.28
C LEU A 98 -7.12 1.98 11.72
N ALA A 99 -7.80 2.64 12.67
CA ALA A 99 -7.46 2.58 14.08
C ALA A 99 -7.71 1.19 14.66
N GLU A 100 -8.87 0.57 14.38
CA GLU A 100 -9.21 -0.79 14.81
C GLU A 100 -8.27 -1.83 14.21
N PHE A 101 -7.99 -1.77 12.90
CA PHE A 101 -7.09 -2.70 12.25
C PHE A 101 -5.67 -2.54 12.79
N GLY A 102 -5.20 -1.30 12.90
CA GLY A 102 -3.85 -1.01 13.36
C GLY A 102 -3.63 -1.16 14.86
N SER A 103 -4.67 -1.44 15.66
CA SER A 103 -4.57 -1.84 17.06
C SER A 103 -4.76 -3.34 17.26
N GLY A 104 -5.08 -4.09 16.20
CA GLY A 104 -5.33 -5.52 16.25
C GLY A 104 -6.72 -5.89 16.77
N ILE A 105 -7.64 -4.94 16.89
CA ILE A 105 -9.03 -5.18 17.30
C ILE A 105 -9.79 -5.98 16.23
N ILE A 106 -9.62 -5.62 14.96
CA ILE A 106 -10.20 -6.34 13.83
C ILE A 106 -9.11 -7.04 12.99
N PRO A 107 -9.35 -8.27 12.52
CA PRO A 107 -8.44 -8.94 11.59
C PRO A 107 -8.57 -8.37 10.17
N TYR A 108 -7.59 -8.69 9.32
CA TYR A 108 -7.51 -8.18 7.94
C TYR A 108 -8.80 -8.42 7.11
N HIS A 109 -9.39 -9.61 7.18
CA HIS A 109 -10.56 -9.95 6.36
C HIS A 109 -11.79 -9.09 6.74
N VAL A 110 -11.98 -8.79 8.03
CA VAL A 110 -13.04 -7.88 8.51
C VAL A 110 -12.75 -6.46 8.05
N PHE A 111 -11.51 -5.99 8.21
CA PHE A 111 -11.10 -4.66 7.75
C PHE A 111 -11.35 -4.47 6.24
N ALA A 112 -10.92 -5.44 5.42
CA ALA A 112 -11.10 -5.40 3.98
C ALA A 112 -12.58 -5.42 3.58
N ALA A 113 -13.40 -6.23 4.25
CA ALA A 113 -14.85 -6.28 4.00
C ALA A 113 -15.54 -4.96 4.37
N LYS A 114 -15.24 -4.38 5.54
CA LYS A 114 -15.81 -3.11 5.98
C LYS A 114 -15.45 -1.95 5.03
N ILE A 115 -14.18 -1.84 4.61
CA ILE A 115 -13.78 -0.82 3.61
C ILE A 115 -14.55 -1.00 2.31
N ARG A 116 -14.63 -2.24 1.79
CA ARG A 116 -15.35 -2.52 0.54
C ARG A 116 -16.81 -2.08 0.63
N ARG A 117 -17.50 -2.42 1.72
CA ARG A 117 -18.90 -2.05 1.96
C ARG A 117 -19.08 -0.54 2.08
N ARG A 118 -18.25 0.12 2.90
CA ARG A 118 -18.30 1.58 3.08
C ARG A 118 -18.04 2.32 1.77
N SER A 119 -17.09 1.85 0.95
CA SER A 119 -16.82 2.43 -0.37
C SER A 119 -18.00 2.30 -1.35
N LYS A 120 -18.90 1.32 -1.12
CA LYS A 120 -20.14 1.10 -1.86
C LYS A 120 -21.37 1.72 -1.17
N GLY A 121 -21.22 2.41 -0.04
CA GLY A 121 -22.35 2.95 0.75
C GLY A 121 -23.21 1.87 1.43
N GLN A 122 -22.71 0.64 1.57
CA GLN A 122 -23.42 -0.49 2.16
C GLN A 122 -23.24 -0.54 3.69
N LYS A 123 -24.21 -1.13 4.40
CA LYS A 123 -24.12 -1.36 5.86
C LYS A 123 -22.95 -2.29 6.20
N GLU A 124 -22.19 -1.94 7.24
CA GLU A 124 -20.96 -2.66 7.61
C GLU A 124 -21.18 -3.88 8.52
N GLU A 125 -22.30 -3.90 9.25
CA GLU A 125 -22.53 -4.79 10.41
C GLU A 125 -22.98 -6.22 10.07
N ASN A 126 -23.37 -6.53 8.83
CA ASN A 126 -23.84 -7.88 8.47
C ASN A 126 -23.37 -8.31 7.09
N ASP A 127 -23.12 -9.62 6.93
CA ASP A 127 -23.01 -10.31 5.64
C ASP A 127 -24.42 -10.43 5.05
N TRP A 128 -24.90 -9.39 4.38
CA TRP A 128 -26.10 -9.51 3.56
C TRP A 128 -25.74 -10.31 2.29
N PRO A 129 -26.62 -11.19 1.79
CA PRO A 129 -26.37 -11.90 0.55
C PRO A 129 -26.07 -10.86 -0.55
N GLU A 130 -24.96 -11.07 -1.28
CA GLU A 130 -24.61 -10.23 -2.42
C GLU A 130 -25.79 -10.28 -3.40
N GLU A 131 -26.37 -9.12 -3.75
CA GLU A 131 -27.27 -9.06 -4.90
C GLU A 131 -26.47 -9.57 -6.10
N GLU A 132 -26.98 -10.61 -6.78
CA GLU A 132 -26.38 -11.16 -7.98
C GLU A 132 -26.12 -10.01 -8.97
N GLU A 133 -24.84 -9.72 -9.26
CA GLU A 133 -24.51 -8.79 -10.32
C GLU A 133 -25.11 -9.35 -11.63
N PRO A 134 -25.91 -8.58 -12.39
CA PRO A 134 -26.53 -9.10 -13.60
C PRO A 134 -25.43 -9.54 -14.58
N ASP A 135 -25.57 -10.75 -15.12
CA ASP A 135 -24.64 -11.32 -16.09
C ASP A 135 -24.49 -10.33 -17.26
N LEU A 136 -23.27 -9.83 -17.45
CA LEU A 136 -22.93 -8.87 -18.51
C LEU A 136 -22.88 -9.51 -19.92
N PHE A 137 -23.48 -10.68 -20.09
CA PHE A 137 -23.42 -11.50 -21.30
C PHE A 137 -24.77 -12.10 -21.74
N ASP A 138 -25.90 -11.45 -21.41
CA ASP A 138 -27.14 -11.62 -22.17
C ASP A 138 -27.26 -10.58 -23.31
#